data_AF-A0AAW5JVN7-F1
#
_entry.id   AF-A0AAW5JVN7-F1
#
_cell.length_a   1.000
_cell.length_b   1.000
_cell.length_c   1.000
_cell.angle_alpha   90.00
_cell.angle_beta   90.00
_cell.angle_gamma   90.00
#
_symmetry.space_group_name_H-M   'P 1'
#
loop_
_entity.id
_entity.type
_entity.pdbx_description
1 polymer ?
#
loop_
_entity_poly.entity_id
_entity_poly.type
_entity_poly.pdbx_seq_one_letter_code
_entity_poly.pdbx_strand_id
1 'polypeptide(L)' 'MKKFKLPAVPQSTSKSIRFPNEVIEQVEQAIRGTEVTFSAFVIEATRVALENLREEREGAD' A
#
# COMPACT_ATOMS: atom_id res chain seq x y z
N MET A 1 -18.91 1.34 26.64
CA MET A 1 -17.48 1.28 26.99
C MET A 1 -16.73 0.53 25.90
N LYS A 2 -15.69 1.12 25.29
CA LYS A 2 -14.86 0.41 24.29
C LYS A 2 -14.03 -0.66 25.03
N LYS A 3 -14.18 -1.93 24.64
CA LYS A 3 -13.41 -3.04 25.23
C LYS A 3 -11.96 -2.94 24.76
N PHE A 4 -11.02 -3.01 25.70
CA PHE A 4 -9.59 -3.16 25.38
C PHE A 4 -9.40 -4.47 24.61
N LYS A 5 -8.88 -4.36 23.38
CA LYS A 5 -8.46 -5.50 22.57
C LYS A 5 -6.95 -5.51 22.57
N LEU A 6 -6.35 -6.68 22.84
CA LEU A 6 -4.92 -6.89 22.62
C LEU A 6 -4.58 -6.51 21.17
N PRO A 7 -3.41 -5.90 20.90
CA PRO A 7 -2.99 -5.58 19.55
C PRO A 7 -2.91 -6.88 18.75
N ALA A 8 -3.92 -7.12 17.91
CA ALA A 8 -3.88 -8.20 16.94
C ALA A 8 -2.87 -7.79 15.87
N VAL A 9 -1.80 -8.58 15.73
CA VAL A 9 -0.90 -8.42 14.59
C VAL A 9 -1.76 -8.57 13.33
N PRO A 10 -1.76 -7.58 12.41
CA PRO A 10 -2.51 -7.69 11.17
C PRO A 10 -2.09 -8.97 10.45
N GLN A 11 -3.07 -9.82 10.12
CA GLN A 11 -2.79 -10.99 9.29
C GLN A 11 -2.36 -10.50 7.91
N SER A 12 -1.21 -10.99 7.43
CA SER A 12 -0.72 -10.71 6.08
C SER A 12 -0.48 -12.02 5.34
N THR A 13 -0.72 -11.99 4.03
CA THR A 13 -0.51 -13.13 3.13
C THR A 13 0.44 -12.68 2.02
N SER A 14 1.52 -13.41 1.81
CA SER A 14 2.44 -13.11 0.70
C SER A 14 1.77 -13.37 -0.65
N LYS A 15 1.95 -12.44 -1.58
CA LYS A 15 1.50 -12.54 -2.99
C LYS A 15 2.69 -12.22 -3.88
N SER A 16 2.91 -13.04 -4.90
CA SER A 16 3.97 -12.83 -5.89
C SER A 16 3.37 -12.27 -7.18
N ILE A 17 3.88 -11.12 -7.62
CA ILE A 17 3.47 -10.42 -8.85
C ILE A 17 4.71 -9.89 -9.57
N ARG A 18 4.60 -9.67 -10.88
CA ARG A 18 5.68 -9.08 -11.70
C ARG A 18 5.39 -7.61 -11.96
N PHE A 19 6.41 -6.78 -11.80
CA PHE A 19 6.41 -5.38 -12.22
C PHE A 19 7.24 -5.23 -13.50
N PRO A 20 6.87 -4.34 -14.43
CA PRO A 20 7.79 -3.89 -15.47
C PRO A 20 9.07 -3.30 -14.85
N ASN A 21 10.23 -3.59 -15.44
CA ASN A 21 11.53 -3.13 -14.91
C ASN A 21 11.59 -1.61 -14.75
N GLU A 22 11.04 -0.88 -15.72
CA GLU A 22 10.98 0.58 -15.69
C GLU A 22 10.25 1.10 -14.43
N VAL A 23 9.16 0.43 -14.03
CA VAL A 23 8.41 0.82 -12.83
C VAL A 23 9.21 0.53 -11.57
N ILE A 24 9.95 -0.59 -11.54
CA ILE A 24 10.84 -0.92 -10.42
C ILE A 24 11.89 0.17 -10.25
N GLU A 25 12.57 0.55 -11.34
CA GLU A 25 13.60 1.59 -11.33
C GLU A 25 13.05 2.94 -10.85
N GLN A 26 11.86 3.33 -11.31
CA GLN A 26 11.21 4.57 -10.89
C GLN A 26 10.90 4.57 -9.38
N VAL A 27 10.39 3.46 -8.83
CA VAL A 27 10.09 3.35 -7.40
C VAL A 27 11.38 3.38 -6.58
N GLU A 28 12.39 2.60 -6.96
CA GLU A 28 13.70 2.58 -6.28
C GLU A 28 14.37 3.96 -6.27
N GLN A 29 14.29 4.68 -7.39
CA GLN A 29 14.81 6.04 -7.47
C GLN A 29 14.00 7.02 -6.59
N ALA A 30 12.67 6.86 -6.49
CA ALA A 30 11.80 7.71 -5.67
C ALA A 30 12.04 7.52 -4.16
N ILE A 31 12.34 6.29 -3.72
CA ILE A 31 12.60 5.99 -2.30
C ILE A 31 14.08 6.11 -1.93
N ARG A 32 14.95 6.43 -2.88
CA ARG A 32 16.40 6.55 -2.66
C ARG A 32 16.72 7.60 -1.60
N GLY A 33 17.51 7.21 -0.60
CA GLY A 33 17.88 8.09 0.51
C GLY A 33 16.80 8.25 1.58
N THR A 34 15.70 7.51 1.47
CA THR A 34 14.67 7.39 2.51
C THR A 34 14.84 6.08 3.28
N GLU A 35 14.15 5.94 4.41
CA GLU A 35 14.07 4.69 5.17
C GLU A 35 12.92 3.77 4.69
N VAL A 36 12.29 4.10 3.56
CA VAL A 36 11.15 3.35 3.01
C VAL A 36 11.65 2.18 2.17
N THR A 37 11.05 1.01 2.38
CA THR A 37 11.31 -0.17 1.53
C THR A 37 10.37 -0.23 0.33
N PHE A 38 10.79 -0.89 -0.74
CA PHE A 38 9.95 -1.11 -1.93
C PHE A 38 8.57 -1.69 -1.55
N SER A 39 8.54 -2.71 -0.68
CA SER A 39 7.29 -3.32 -0.21
C SER A 39 6.39 -2.33 0.54
N ALA A 40 6.97 -1.48 1.40
CA ALA A 40 6.20 -0.46 2.11
C ALA A 40 5.61 0.58 1.15
N PHE A 41 6.39 1.00 0.15
CA PHE A 41 5.91 1.89 -0.91
C PHE A 41 4.74 1.27 -1.67
N VAL A 42 4.86 0.02 -2.14
CA VAL A 42 3.81 -0.67 -2.91
C VAL A 42 2.55 -0.87 -2.07
N ILE A 43 2.68 -1.22 -0.79
CA ILE A 43 1.53 -1.37 0.12
C ILE A 43 0.77 -0.05 0.23
N GLU A 44 1.49 1.06 0.44
CA GLU A 44 0.86 2.37 0.61
C GLU A 44 0.25 2.89 -0.69
N ALA A 45 0.96 2.78 -1.81
CA ALA A 45 0.42 3.11 -3.13
C ALA A 45 -0.86 2.33 -3.44
N THR A 46 -0.92 1.04 -3.07
CA THR A 46 -2.12 0.21 -3.24
C THR A 46 -3.27 0.67 -2.35
N ARG A 47 -3.00 1.09 -1.10
CA ARG A 47 -4.04 1.63 -0.22
C ARG A 47 -4.65 2.91 -0.78
N VAL A 48 -3.81 3.86 -1.20
CA VAL A 48 -4.25 5.13 -1.81
C VAL A 48 -5.05 4.86 -3.08
N ALA A 49 -4.58 3.96 -3.95
CA ALA A 49 -5.33 3.60 -5.16
C ALA A 49 -6.71 3.00 -4.84
N LEU A 50 -6.82 2.15 -3.81
CA LEU A 50 -8.10 1.59 -3.37
C LEU A 50 -9.04 2.61 -2.73
N GLU A 51 -8.49 3.61 -2.03
CA GLU A 51 -9.26 4.71 -1.44
C GLU A 51 -9.83 5.62 -2.53
N ASN A 52 -9.00 6.06 -3.48
CA ASN A 52 -9.45 6.85 -4.63
C ASN A 52 -10.58 6.15 -5.41
N LEU A 53 -10.45 4.84 -5.65
CA LEU A 53 -11.50 4.05 -6.33
C LEU A 53 -12.81 3.95 -5.53
N ARG A 54 -12.77 4.11 -4.19
CA ARG A 54 -13.99 4.15 -3.36
C ARG A 54 -14.62 5.53 -3.41
N GLU A 55 -13.81 6.58 -3.28
CA GLU A 55 -14.27 7.97 -3.38
C GLU A 55 -14.94 8.25 -4.73
N GLU A 56 -14.36 7.75 -5.83
CA GLU A 56 -14.95 7.84 -7.17
C GLU A 56 -16.33 7.17 -7.28
N ARG A 57 -16.57 6.09 -6.52
CA ARG A 57 -17.86 5.39 -6.51
C ARG A 57 -18.89 6.08 -5.63
N GLU A 58 -18.46 6.62 -4.50
CA GLU A 58 -19.34 7.30 -3.53
C GLU A 58 -19.70 8.73 -3.97
N GLY A 59 -18.84 9.39 -4.76
CA GLY A 59 -19.13 10.70 -5.37
C GLY A 59 -19.95 10.64 -6.66
N ALA A 60 -20.36 9.45 -7.10
CA ALA A 60 -21.17 9.22 -8.30
C ALA A 60 -22.66 8.95 -8.00
N ASP A 61 -23.08 9.09 -6.73
CA ASP A 61 -24.48 9.05 -6.27
C ASP A 61 -25.00 10.44 -5.88
#